data_AF-A0A7V9MIY2-F1
#
_entry.id   AF-A0A7V9MIY2-F1
#
_cell.length_a   1.000
_cell.length_b   1.000
_cell.length_c   1.000
_cell.angle_alpha   90.00
_cell.angle_beta   90.00
_cell.angle_gamma   90.00
#
_symmetry.space_group_name_H-M   'P 1'
#
loop_
_entity.id
_entity.type
_entity.pdbx_description
1 polymer ?
#
loop_
_entity_poly.entity_id
_entity_poly.type
_entity_poly.pdbx_seq_one_letter_code
_entity_poly.pdbx_strand_id
1 'polypeptide(L)'
;MACVLGVTATVCALAAVALVLASGADHSRLEALSTGVVSLVFVAAGLAAWLTLPSSRVGPLLTAAGFAWIAGGLDESSVPLVYAVGELLRPLFIPLAAHALLGFPAGRLRRLPDRAAALLLYVAVLVLGPARFLVSPEPNDDCGDCARNPLAVIDDHALLELLSGVQQVAVAAGVAGVALILARRWLLASPAGAHEVVPALVAAACAMVYLLALGAEQLIDPSDGAEDVLALIQILAASAVPVLLLVGIRRTPAAPALPKR
;
A
#
# COMPACT_ATOMS: atom_id res chain seq x y z
N MET A 1 5.24 24.82 -7.01
CA MET A 1 4.89 23.48 -7.52
C MET A 1 4.33 22.55 -6.46
N ALA A 2 5.02 22.30 -5.33
CA ALA A 2 4.56 21.33 -4.32
C ALA A 2 3.20 21.67 -3.65
N CYS A 3 2.88 22.96 -3.45
CA CYS A 3 1.59 23.38 -2.88
C CYS A 3 0.41 23.15 -3.85
N VAL A 4 0.62 23.40 -5.14
CA VAL A 4 -0.39 23.14 -6.19
C VAL A 4 -0.62 21.65 -6.36
N LEU A 5 0.46 20.85 -6.41
CA LEU A 5 0.38 19.38 -6.43
C LEU A 5 -0.34 18.81 -5.19
N GLY A 6 -0.12 19.40 -4.02
CA GLY A 6 -0.76 18.95 -2.77
C GLY A 6 -2.25 19.26 -2.68
N VAL A 7 -2.68 20.43 -3.16
CA VAL A 7 -4.11 20.78 -3.24
C VAL A 7 -4.80 19.95 -4.32
N THR A 8 -4.20 19.81 -5.51
CA THR A 8 -4.78 18.98 -6.58
C THR A 8 -4.90 17.52 -6.15
N ALA A 9 -3.90 16.95 -5.48
CA ALA A 9 -3.96 15.58 -4.97
C ALA A 9 -5.04 15.37 -3.91
N THR A 10 -5.19 16.32 -2.97
CA THR A 10 -6.26 16.26 -1.95
C THR A 10 -7.65 16.40 -2.58
N VAL A 11 -7.80 17.31 -3.56
CA VAL A 11 -9.06 17.49 -4.29
C VAL A 11 -9.41 16.27 -5.13
N CYS A 12 -8.44 15.66 -5.81
CA CYS A 12 -8.64 14.40 -6.55
C CYS A 12 -9.03 13.25 -5.62
N ALA A 13 -8.39 13.14 -4.45
CA ALA A 13 -8.73 12.12 -3.48
C ALA A 13 -10.14 12.31 -2.91
N LEU A 14 -10.52 13.54 -2.55
CA LEU A 14 -11.88 13.85 -2.10
C LEU A 14 -12.93 13.63 -3.20
N ALA A 15 -12.61 13.98 -4.45
CA ALA A 15 -13.50 13.75 -5.59
C ALA A 15 -13.71 12.25 -5.85
N ALA A 16 -12.64 11.45 -5.75
CA ALA A 16 -12.73 10.00 -5.88
C ALA A 16 -13.52 9.36 -4.73
N VAL A 17 -13.35 9.83 -3.47
CA VAL A 17 -14.22 9.40 -2.35
C VAL A 17 -15.68 9.73 -2.64
N ALA A 18 -15.98 10.93 -3.14
CA ALA A 18 -17.34 11.33 -3.48
C ALA A 18 -17.93 10.50 -4.62
N LEU A 19 -17.12 10.13 -5.62
CA LEU A 19 -17.51 9.25 -6.73
C LEU A 19 -17.82 7.83 -6.25
N VAL A 20 -17.00 7.26 -5.37
CA VAL A 20 -17.22 5.94 -4.78
C VAL A 20 -18.48 5.94 -3.89
N LEU A 21 -18.71 7.00 -3.11
CA LEU A 21 -19.95 7.13 -2.33
C LEU A 21 -21.20 7.33 -3.21
N ALA A 22 -21.03 7.81 -4.44
CA ALA A 22 -22.12 8.07 -5.37
C ALA A 22 -22.39 6.91 -6.36
N SER A 23 -21.49 5.93 -6.48
CA SER A 23 -21.59 4.86 -7.50
C SER A 23 -22.69 3.84 -7.23
N GLY A 24 -23.30 3.82 -6.04
CA GLY A 24 -24.47 2.99 -5.74
C GLY A 24 -24.23 1.48 -5.85
N ALA A 25 -22.97 1.04 -5.91
CA ALA A 25 -22.61 -0.37 -5.95
C ALA A 25 -23.01 -1.06 -4.64
N ASP A 26 -23.55 -2.29 -4.73
CA ASP A 26 -23.94 -3.15 -3.59
C ASP A 26 -22.75 -3.60 -2.72
N HIS A 27 -21.56 -3.06 -2.94
CA HIS A 27 -20.38 -3.25 -2.11
C HIS A 27 -20.62 -2.73 -0.70
N SER A 28 -20.05 -3.41 0.28
CA SER A 28 -20.17 -3.00 1.68
C SER A 28 -19.71 -1.53 1.79
N ARG A 29 -20.52 -0.67 2.42
CA ARG A 29 -20.17 0.75 2.64
C ARG A 29 -18.79 0.91 3.30
N LEU A 30 -18.31 -0.14 3.95
CA LEU A 30 -17.04 -0.23 4.62
C LEU A 30 -15.85 -0.31 3.66
N GLU A 31 -15.96 -0.97 2.51
CA GLU A 31 -14.91 -1.03 1.47
C GLU A 31 -14.77 0.31 0.74
N ALA A 32 -15.89 0.94 0.40
CA ALA A 32 -15.91 2.30 -0.13
C ALA A 32 -15.22 3.28 0.85
N LEU A 33 -15.56 3.16 2.14
CA LEU A 33 -14.95 3.95 3.20
C LEU A 33 -13.45 3.63 3.38
N SER A 34 -13.06 2.36 3.29
CA SER A 34 -11.66 1.94 3.41
C SER A 34 -10.82 2.55 2.30
N THR A 35 -11.30 2.46 1.06
CA THR A 35 -10.66 3.03 -0.13
C THR A 35 -10.46 4.53 0.01
N GLY A 36 -11.53 5.24 0.40
CA GLY A 36 -11.47 6.69 0.57
C GLY A 36 -10.56 7.14 1.72
N VAL A 37 -10.72 6.56 2.90
CA VAL A 37 -9.97 6.97 4.11
C VAL A 37 -8.50 6.64 3.98
N VAL A 38 -8.15 5.41 3.60
CA VAL A 38 -6.75 4.97 3.51
C VAL A 38 -6.03 5.80 2.44
N SER A 39 -6.61 5.97 1.26
CA SER A 39 -5.99 6.77 0.19
C SER A 39 -5.77 8.22 0.61
N LEU A 40 -6.79 8.88 1.20
CA LEU A 40 -6.68 10.26 1.68
C LEU A 40 -5.59 10.43 2.73
N VAL A 41 -5.55 9.53 3.71
CA VAL A 41 -4.57 9.59 4.80
C VAL A 41 -3.15 9.40 4.25
N PHE A 42 -2.93 8.44 3.34
CA PHE A 42 -1.63 8.24 2.69
C PHE A 42 -1.20 9.43 1.84
N VAL A 43 -2.10 9.96 1.00
CA VAL A 43 -1.82 11.13 0.15
C VAL A 43 -1.51 12.35 1.00
N ALA A 44 -2.37 12.68 1.97
CA ALA A 44 -2.21 13.86 2.82
C ALA A 44 -0.93 13.79 3.67
N ALA A 45 -0.69 12.66 4.34
CA ALA A 45 0.50 12.49 5.16
C ALA A 45 1.78 12.39 4.31
N GLY A 46 1.73 11.76 3.13
CA GLY A 46 2.84 11.70 2.19
C GLY A 46 3.23 13.09 1.65
N LEU A 47 2.25 13.91 1.29
CA LEU A 47 2.47 15.30 0.87
C LEU A 47 3.03 16.14 2.01
N ALA A 48 2.45 16.03 3.21
CA ALA A 48 2.96 16.73 4.39
C ALA A 48 4.40 16.32 4.72
N ALA A 49 4.72 15.03 4.60
CA ALA A 49 6.08 14.50 4.79
C ALA A 49 7.04 15.04 3.73
N TRP A 50 6.61 15.10 2.47
CA TRP A 50 7.39 15.64 1.36
C TRP A 50 7.70 17.13 1.59
N LEU A 51 6.72 17.91 2.03
CA LEU A 51 6.91 19.32 2.34
C LEU A 51 7.77 19.55 3.59
N THR A 52 7.71 18.63 4.57
CA THR A 52 8.49 18.74 5.82
C THR A 52 9.97 18.39 5.59
N LEU A 53 10.26 17.34 4.81
CA LEU A 53 11.62 16.89 4.54
C LEU A 53 11.81 16.54 3.04
N PRO A 54 12.00 17.54 2.16
CA PRO A 54 12.05 17.34 0.71
C PRO A 54 13.20 16.46 0.21
N SER A 55 14.24 16.27 1.02
CA SER A 55 15.37 15.38 0.72
C SER A 55 15.04 13.89 0.92
N SER A 56 13.95 13.58 1.64
CA SER A 56 13.46 12.23 1.87
C SER A 56 12.54 11.77 0.74
N ARG A 57 12.67 10.50 0.34
CA ARG A 57 11.75 9.86 -0.60
C ARG A 57 10.51 9.24 0.06
N VAL A 58 10.41 9.28 1.39
CA VAL A 58 9.26 8.71 2.11
C VAL A 58 7.96 9.40 1.72
N GLY A 59 7.93 10.73 1.66
CA GLY A 59 6.74 11.50 1.26
C GLY A 59 6.20 11.10 -0.12
N PRO A 60 7.02 11.16 -1.19
CA PRO A 60 6.63 10.68 -2.51
C PRO A 60 6.14 9.23 -2.55
N LEU A 61 6.79 8.31 -1.81
CA LEU A 61 6.39 6.90 -1.77
C LEU A 61 5.02 6.71 -1.12
N LEU A 62 4.73 7.40 -0.02
CA LEU A 62 3.43 7.35 0.64
C LEU A 62 2.33 7.98 -0.22
N THR A 63 2.61 9.10 -0.88
CA THR A 63 1.67 9.71 -1.82
C THR A 63 1.37 8.78 -3.00
N ALA A 64 2.39 8.15 -3.58
CA ALA A 64 2.22 7.17 -4.64
C ALA A 64 1.41 5.95 -4.17
N ALA A 65 1.64 5.47 -2.94
CA ALA A 65 0.86 4.36 -2.37
C ALA A 65 -0.63 4.73 -2.25
N GLY A 66 -0.94 5.91 -1.73
CA GLY A 66 -2.33 6.38 -1.65
C GLY A 66 -3.01 6.51 -3.03
N PHE A 67 -2.27 6.94 -4.05
CA PHE A 67 -2.77 6.96 -5.43
C PHE A 67 -2.93 5.56 -6.03
N ALA A 68 -2.03 4.62 -5.73
CA ALA A 68 -2.19 3.23 -6.14
C ALA A 68 -3.44 2.60 -5.51
N TRP A 69 -3.69 2.89 -4.23
CA TRP A 69 -4.88 2.41 -3.52
C TRP A 69 -6.18 2.95 -4.11
N ILE A 70 -6.25 4.26 -4.37
CA ILE A 70 -7.45 4.87 -4.94
C ILE A 70 -7.70 4.48 -6.38
N ALA A 71 -6.62 4.33 -7.17
CA ALA A 71 -6.71 3.80 -8.52
C ALA A 71 -7.15 2.33 -8.50
N GLY A 72 -6.87 1.61 -7.40
CA GLY A 72 -7.30 0.24 -7.20
C GLY A 72 -8.81 0.08 -7.37
N GLY A 73 -9.63 0.95 -6.75
CA GLY A 73 -11.10 0.88 -6.88
C GLY A 73 -11.66 1.13 -8.29
N LEU A 74 -10.81 1.32 -9.30
CA LEU A 74 -11.21 1.24 -10.71
C LEU A 74 -11.43 -0.22 -11.17
N ASP A 75 -10.95 -1.20 -10.40
CA ASP A 75 -11.15 -2.64 -10.60
C ASP A 75 -12.61 -3.08 -10.43
N GLU A 76 -13.51 -2.22 -9.97
CA GLU A 76 -14.96 -2.46 -9.94
C GLU A 76 -15.68 -1.97 -11.21
N SER A 77 -14.95 -1.40 -12.17
CA SER A 77 -15.56 -0.80 -13.35
C SER A 77 -16.10 -1.84 -14.34
N SER A 78 -17.30 -1.59 -14.87
CA SER A 78 -17.85 -2.33 -16.01
C SER A 78 -17.17 -1.99 -17.36
N VAL A 79 -16.22 -1.04 -17.37
CA VAL A 79 -15.41 -0.73 -18.56
C VAL A 79 -14.11 -1.55 -18.53
N PRO A 80 -13.88 -2.48 -19.48
CA PRO A 80 -12.76 -3.43 -19.43
C PRO A 80 -11.38 -2.79 -19.23
N LEU A 81 -11.11 -1.65 -19.88
CA LEU A 81 -9.82 -0.98 -19.76
C LEU A 81 -9.66 -0.29 -18.40
N VAL A 82 -10.74 0.22 -17.81
CA VAL A 82 -10.71 0.88 -16.50
C VAL A 82 -10.52 -0.16 -15.40
N TYR A 83 -11.25 -1.29 -15.49
CA TYR A 83 -11.05 -2.50 -14.70
C TYR A 83 -9.58 -2.93 -14.68
N ALA A 84 -9.00 -3.12 -15.87
CA ALA A 84 -7.61 -3.57 -16.02
C ALA A 84 -6.59 -2.61 -15.39
N VAL A 85 -6.82 -1.30 -15.50
CA VAL A 85 -5.95 -0.30 -14.89
C VAL A 85 -6.03 -0.36 -13.36
N GLY A 86 -7.23 -0.55 -12.79
CA GLY A 86 -7.39 -0.69 -11.35
C GLY A 86 -6.67 -1.92 -10.79
N GLU A 87 -6.91 -3.08 -11.39
CA GLU A 87 -6.29 -4.35 -10.99
C GLU A 87 -4.76 -4.32 -11.05
N LEU A 88 -4.18 -3.66 -12.06
CA LEU A 88 -2.73 -3.55 -12.18
C LEU A 88 -2.10 -2.54 -11.21
N LEU A 89 -2.86 -1.51 -10.80
CA LEU A 89 -2.35 -0.45 -9.93
C LEU A 89 -2.57 -0.75 -8.44
N ARG A 90 -3.69 -1.36 -8.06
CA ARG A 90 -4.04 -1.69 -6.67
C ARG A 90 -2.89 -2.33 -5.89
N PRO A 91 -2.20 -3.36 -6.42
CA PRO A 91 -1.23 -4.10 -5.63
C PRO A 91 0.05 -3.31 -5.39
N LEU A 92 0.29 -2.19 -6.12
CA LEU A 92 1.47 -1.32 -5.91
C LEU A 92 1.47 -0.64 -4.55
N PHE A 93 0.32 -0.55 -3.88
CA PHE A 93 0.20 -0.03 -2.53
C PHE A 93 1.20 -0.70 -1.57
N ILE A 94 1.27 -2.03 -1.58
CA ILE A 94 2.12 -2.83 -0.68
C ILE A 94 3.62 -2.54 -0.87
N PRO A 95 4.22 -2.71 -2.07
CA PRO A 95 5.65 -2.45 -2.26
C PRO A 95 6.03 -0.99 -2.05
N LEU A 96 5.14 -0.03 -2.34
CA LEU A 96 5.39 1.39 -2.08
C LEU A 96 5.43 1.70 -0.57
N ALA A 97 4.45 1.21 0.18
CA ALA A 97 4.41 1.35 1.64
C ALA A 97 5.60 0.64 2.32
N ALA A 98 5.92 -0.59 1.89
CA ALA A 98 7.06 -1.35 2.39
C ALA A 98 8.40 -0.65 2.09
N HIS A 99 8.57 -0.07 0.90
CA HIS A 99 9.75 0.73 0.56
C HIS A 99 9.87 1.94 1.48
N ALA A 100 8.78 2.66 1.72
CA ALA A 100 8.77 3.81 2.63
C ALA A 100 9.20 3.42 4.05
N LEU A 101 8.67 2.31 4.58
CA LEU A 101 9.03 1.76 5.89
C LEU A 101 10.51 1.36 5.98
N LEU A 102 11.00 0.57 5.03
CA LEU A 102 12.38 0.08 5.03
C LEU A 102 13.41 1.19 4.84
N GLY A 103 13.06 2.18 4.01
CA GLY A 103 13.92 3.31 3.66
C GLY A 103 13.88 4.47 4.66
N PHE A 104 12.96 4.46 5.63
CA PHE A 104 12.82 5.52 6.62
C PHE A 104 14.13 5.77 7.39
N PRO A 105 14.51 7.04 7.66
CA PRO A 105 13.80 8.29 7.34
C PRO A 105 14.10 8.86 5.95
N ALA A 106 15.17 8.41 5.26
CA ALA A 106 15.60 9.00 3.99
C ALA A 106 14.78 8.55 2.77
N GLY A 107 14.01 7.46 2.90
CA GLY A 107 13.32 6.79 1.81
C GLY A 107 14.27 6.09 0.83
N ARG A 108 15.48 5.72 1.27
CA ARG A 108 16.47 5.03 0.44
C ARG A 108 16.87 3.71 1.07
N LEU A 109 16.79 2.63 0.29
CA LEU A 109 17.19 1.29 0.71
C LEU A 109 18.72 1.17 0.63
N ARG A 110 19.40 1.29 1.78
CA ARG A 110 20.87 1.27 1.85
C ARG A 110 21.42 -0.13 2.10
N ARG A 111 20.70 -0.97 2.84
CA ARG A 111 21.17 -2.32 3.21
C ARG A 111 20.65 -3.34 2.20
N LEU A 112 21.44 -4.38 1.95
CA LEU A 112 21.05 -5.50 1.09
C LEU A 112 19.71 -6.15 1.48
N PRO A 113 19.42 -6.47 2.76
CA PRO A 113 18.14 -7.08 3.11
C PRO A 113 16.95 -6.17 2.79
N ASP A 114 17.08 -4.85 2.97
CA ASP A 114 16.03 -3.89 2.62
C ASP A 114 15.73 -3.92 1.12
N ARG A 115 16.79 -3.95 0.30
CA ARG A 115 16.67 -4.00 -1.16
C ARG A 115 16.08 -5.31 -1.64
N ALA A 116 16.50 -6.43 -1.06
CA ALA A 116 15.99 -7.75 -1.41
C ALA A 116 14.50 -7.87 -1.09
N ALA A 117 14.07 -7.46 0.10
CA ALA A 117 12.67 -7.51 0.50
C ALA A 117 11.78 -6.59 -0.36
N ALA A 118 12.23 -5.35 -0.62
CA ALA A 118 11.50 -4.45 -1.51
C ALA A 118 11.44 -4.99 -2.95
N LEU A 119 12.57 -5.47 -3.49
CA LEU A 119 12.63 -6.04 -4.84
C LEU A 119 11.70 -7.24 -4.99
N LEU A 120 11.66 -8.13 -4.01
CA LEU A 120 10.74 -9.26 -3.98
C LEU A 120 9.29 -8.80 -4.09
N LEU A 121 8.88 -7.79 -3.30
CA LEU A 121 7.53 -7.23 -3.35
C LEU A 121 7.22 -6.54 -4.69
N TYR A 122 8.16 -5.76 -5.22
CA TYR A 122 7.98 -5.13 -6.54
C TYR A 122 7.86 -6.18 -7.64
N VAL A 123 8.70 -7.22 -7.64
CA VAL A 123 8.63 -8.30 -8.64
C VAL A 123 7.34 -9.10 -8.51
N ALA A 124 6.91 -9.41 -7.28
CA ALA A 124 5.66 -10.12 -7.04
C ALA A 124 4.47 -9.36 -7.63
N VAL A 125 4.44 -8.03 -7.54
CA VAL A 125 3.35 -7.23 -8.08
C VAL A 125 3.51 -6.93 -9.57
N LEU A 126 4.67 -6.40 -9.99
CA LEU A 126 4.90 -5.88 -11.34
C LEU A 126 5.17 -6.97 -12.38
N VAL A 127 5.44 -8.20 -11.96
CA VAL A 127 5.69 -9.32 -12.88
C VAL A 127 4.59 -10.36 -12.75
N LEU A 128 4.33 -10.87 -11.54
CA LEU A 128 3.33 -11.93 -11.38
C LEU A 128 1.90 -11.42 -11.54
N GLY A 129 1.60 -10.19 -11.12
CA GLY A 129 0.29 -9.56 -11.34
C GLY A 129 -0.09 -9.49 -12.82
N PRO A 130 0.71 -8.82 -13.69
CA PRO A 130 0.48 -8.82 -15.13
C PRO A 130 0.47 -10.23 -15.74
N ALA A 131 1.33 -11.14 -15.27
CA ALA A 131 1.35 -12.51 -15.79
C ALA A 131 0.01 -13.23 -15.54
N ARG A 132 -0.59 -13.09 -14.35
CA ARG A 132 -1.95 -13.59 -14.07
C ARG A 132 -2.99 -12.97 -15.00
N PHE A 133 -2.87 -11.66 -15.25
CA PHE A 133 -3.73 -10.92 -16.15
C PHE A 133 -3.63 -11.36 -17.62
N LEU A 134 -2.55 -12.05 -18.02
CA LEU A 134 -2.43 -12.58 -19.39
C LEU A 134 -3.06 -13.98 -19.55
N VAL A 135 -3.36 -14.68 -18.45
CA VAL A 135 -3.74 -16.10 -18.46
C VAL A 135 -5.18 -16.39 -18.02
N SER A 136 -5.94 -15.35 -17.67
CA SER A 136 -7.37 -15.49 -17.38
C SER A 136 -8.19 -14.27 -17.82
N PRO A 137 -9.32 -14.47 -18.53
CA PRO A 137 -10.34 -13.45 -18.77
C PRO A 137 -11.02 -12.95 -17.47
N GLU A 138 -10.98 -13.77 -16.42
CA GLU A 138 -11.58 -13.53 -15.10
C GLU A 138 -10.50 -13.83 -14.04
N PRO A 139 -9.54 -12.90 -13.81
CA PRO A 139 -8.44 -13.13 -12.87
C PRO A 139 -8.84 -12.93 -11.40
N ASN A 140 -10.06 -12.45 -11.17
CA ASN A 140 -10.64 -12.15 -9.87
C ASN A 140 -12.12 -12.57 -9.87
N ASP A 141 -12.39 -13.77 -9.34
CA ASP A 141 -13.72 -14.41 -9.39
C ASP A 141 -14.68 -13.82 -8.34
N ASP A 142 -14.18 -13.04 -7.38
CA ASP A 142 -14.97 -12.44 -6.30
C ASP A 142 -15.78 -11.21 -6.78
N CYS A 143 -15.49 -10.70 -7.98
CA CYS A 143 -16.22 -9.58 -8.54
C CYS A 143 -17.36 -10.03 -9.46
N GLY A 144 -18.58 -10.07 -8.93
CA GLY A 144 -19.77 -10.57 -9.65
C GLY A 144 -20.13 -9.81 -10.94
N ASP A 145 -19.98 -8.49 -10.98
CA ASP A 145 -20.38 -7.64 -12.12
C ASP A 145 -19.19 -6.96 -12.84
N CYS A 146 -17.96 -7.39 -12.58
CA CYS A 146 -16.78 -6.80 -13.20
C CYS A 146 -16.71 -7.04 -14.71
N ALA A 147 -16.07 -6.11 -15.41
CA ALA A 147 -15.74 -6.31 -16.80
C ALA A 147 -14.76 -7.47 -16.99
N ARG A 148 -14.95 -8.25 -18.06
CA ARG A 148 -13.95 -9.22 -18.49
C ARG A 148 -12.62 -8.54 -18.81
N ASN A 149 -11.53 -9.16 -18.38
CA ASN A 149 -10.18 -8.70 -18.61
C ASN A 149 -9.86 -8.66 -20.12
N PRO A 150 -9.61 -7.47 -20.71
CA PRO A 150 -9.35 -7.32 -22.14
C PRO A 150 -7.92 -7.71 -22.55
N LEU A 151 -7.02 -7.96 -21.59
CA LEU A 151 -5.62 -8.27 -21.82
C LEU A 151 -5.32 -9.78 -21.77
N ALA A 152 -6.33 -10.60 -21.46
CA ALA A 152 -6.17 -12.05 -21.44
C ALA A 152 -5.81 -12.58 -22.84
N VAL A 153 -4.72 -13.33 -22.92
CA VAL A 153 -4.23 -13.98 -24.15
C VAL A 153 -4.48 -15.49 -24.09
N ILE A 154 -4.40 -16.05 -22.89
CA ILE A 154 -4.59 -17.46 -22.59
C ILE A 154 -5.75 -17.56 -21.58
N ASP A 155 -6.45 -18.69 -21.59
CA ASP A 155 -7.47 -19.06 -20.60
C ASP A 155 -7.05 -20.41 -20.00
N ASP A 156 -6.24 -20.36 -18.93
CA ASP A 156 -5.68 -21.52 -18.25
C ASP A 156 -5.79 -21.35 -16.73
N HIS A 157 -6.81 -21.98 -16.17
CA HIS A 157 -7.12 -21.91 -14.75
C HIS A 157 -6.00 -22.51 -13.87
N ALA A 158 -5.37 -23.61 -14.29
CA ALA A 158 -4.29 -24.23 -13.51
C ALA A 158 -3.05 -23.33 -13.47
N LEU A 159 -2.75 -22.64 -14.58
CA LEU A 159 -1.66 -21.66 -14.62
C LEU A 159 -2.00 -20.41 -13.80
N LEU A 160 -3.24 -19.93 -13.84
CA LEU A 160 -3.71 -18.84 -12.99
C LEU A 160 -3.55 -19.18 -11.51
N GLU A 161 -4.01 -20.35 -11.06
CA GLU A 161 -3.88 -20.81 -9.67
C GLU A 161 -2.41 -20.88 -9.24
N LEU A 162 -1.55 -21.47 -10.08
CA LEU A 162 -0.11 -21.55 -9.81
C LEU A 162 0.52 -20.16 -9.64
N LEU A 163 0.27 -19.24 -10.58
CA LEU A 163 0.80 -17.88 -10.53
C LEU A 163 0.26 -17.12 -9.31
N SER A 164 -1.02 -17.31 -8.98
CA SER A 164 -1.65 -16.70 -7.81
C SER A 164 -1.03 -17.21 -6.52
N GLY A 165 -0.84 -18.52 -6.38
CA GLY A 165 -0.16 -19.12 -5.22
C GLY A 165 1.30 -18.64 -5.10
N VAL A 166 2.05 -18.60 -6.20
CA VAL A 166 3.43 -18.07 -6.20
C VAL A 166 3.46 -16.59 -5.79
N GLN A 167 2.54 -15.78 -6.31
CA GLN A 167 2.43 -14.36 -5.94
C GLN A 167 2.09 -14.19 -4.46
N GLN A 168 1.10 -14.92 -3.95
CA GLN A 168 0.72 -14.86 -2.54
C GLN A 168 1.90 -15.23 -1.63
N VAL A 169 2.61 -16.33 -1.93
CA VAL A 169 3.79 -16.75 -1.17
C VAL A 169 4.91 -15.70 -1.26
N ALA A 170 5.16 -15.13 -2.44
CA ALA A 170 6.17 -14.10 -2.62
C ALA A 170 5.85 -12.80 -1.85
N VAL A 171 4.58 -12.36 -1.86
CA VAL A 171 4.11 -11.22 -1.07
C VAL A 171 4.25 -11.52 0.42
N ALA A 172 3.75 -12.67 0.89
CA ALA A 172 3.84 -13.07 2.29
C ALA A 172 5.31 -13.14 2.77
N ALA A 173 6.21 -13.72 1.96
CA ALA A 173 7.64 -13.78 2.28
C ALA A 173 8.30 -12.39 2.28
N GLY A 174 7.96 -11.51 1.33
CA GLY A 174 8.47 -10.14 1.29
C GLY A 174 8.02 -9.32 2.49
N VAL A 175 6.76 -9.45 2.87
CA VAL A 175 6.15 -8.84 4.06
C VAL A 175 6.81 -9.35 5.35
N ALA A 176 6.93 -10.66 5.50
CA ALA A 176 7.62 -11.26 6.64
C ALA A 176 9.08 -10.78 6.71
N GLY A 177 9.76 -10.70 5.56
CA GLY A 177 11.10 -10.13 5.44
C GLY A 177 11.17 -8.69 5.95
N VAL A 178 10.23 -7.82 5.54
CA VAL A 178 10.14 -6.44 6.04
C VAL A 178 10.02 -6.41 7.56
N ALA A 179 9.10 -7.18 8.13
CA ALA A 179 8.92 -7.20 9.58
C ALA A 179 10.12 -7.75 10.34
N LEU A 180 10.74 -8.83 9.85
CA LEU A 180 11.95 -9.39 10.47
C LEU A 180 13.11 -8.39 10.43
N ILE A 181 13.28 -7.65 9.33
CA ILE A 181 14.28 -6.59 9.22
C ILE A 181 14.01 -5.49 10.26
N LEU A 182 12.76 -5.06 10.38
CA LEU A 182 12.38 -3.97 11.27
C LEU A 182 12.45 -4.39 12.75
N ALA A 183 12.03 -5.63 13.08
CA ALA A 183 12.18 -6.22 14.40
C ALA A 183 13.66 -6.36 14.79
N ARG A 184 14.53 -6.82 13.87
CA ARG A 184 15.98 -6.87 14.12
C ARG A 184 16.57 -5.48 14.34
N ARG A 185 16.13 -4.47 13.58
CA ARG A 185 16.57 -3.08 13.79
C ARG A 185 16.17 -2.56 15.17
N TRP A 186 14.99 -2.94 15.68
CA TRP A 186 14.54 -2.58 17.02
C TRP A 186 15.35 -3.25 18.12
N LEU A 187 15.52 -4.57 18.03
CA LEU A 187 16.25 -5.35 19.04
C LEU A 187 17.72 -4.91 19.17
N LEU A 188 18.30 -4.36 18.09
CA LEU A 188 19.68 -3.89 18.05
C LEU A 188 19.83 -2.37 18.28
N ALA A 189 18.73 -1.63 18.47
CA ALA A 189 18.79 -0.19 18.70
C ALA A 189 19.24 0.11 20.14
N SER A 190 20.15 1.07 20.31
CA SER A 190 20.51 1.61 21.62
C SER A 190 19.34 2.43 22.21
N PRO A 191 19.22 2.57 23.55
CA PRO A 191 18.10 3.31 24.18
C PRO A 191 17.94 4.75 23.67
N ALA A 192 19.05 5.44 23.38
CA ALA A 192 19.03 6.79 22.81
C ALA A 192 18.58 6.80 21.34
N GLY A 193 18.95 5.79 20.54
CA GLY A 193 18.50 5.64 19.17
C GLY A 193 17.04 5.20 19.06
N ALA A 194 16.53 4.46 20.06
CA ALA A 194 15.17 3.90 20.05
C ALA A 194 14.09 4.99 19.90
N HIS A 195 14.23 6.13 20.58
CA HIS A 195 13.26 7.24 20.52
C HIS A 195 13.09 7.85 19.12
N GLU A 196 14.14 7.83 18.30
CA GLU A 196 14.09 8.34 16.92
C GLU A 196 13.42 7.34 15.97
N VAL A 197 13.56 6.04 16.22
CA VAL A 197 13.02 4.97 15.35
C VAL A 197 11.63 4.47 15.79
N VAL A 198 11.18 4.77 17.01
CA VAL A 198 9.88 4.31 17.55
C VAL A 198 8.71 4.56 16.58
N PRO A 199 8.52 5.75 15.98
CA PRO A 199 7.38 5.96 15.08
C PRO A 199 7.39 5.04 13.86
N ALA A 200 8.57 4.79 13.28
CA ALA A 200 8.71 3.87 12.14
C ALA A 200 8.48 2.41 12.56
N LEU A 201 8.82 2.06 13.79
CA LEU A 201 8.57 0.74 14.38
C LEU A 201 7.10 0.48 14.66
N VAL A 202 6.40 1.45 15.22
CA VAL A 202 4.94 1.35 15.41
C VAL A 202 4.25 1.30 14.06
N ALA A 203 4.71 2.09 13.07
CA ALA A 203 4.20 2.03 11.70
C ALA A 203 4.40 0.62 11.10
N ALA A 204 5.56 0.02 11.31
CA ALA A 204 5.85 -1.35 10.87
C ALA A 204 4.93 -2.38 11.53
N ALA A 205 4.67 -2.24 12.83
CA ALA A 205 3.75 -3.10 13.55
C ALA A 205 2.31 -2.97 13.02
N CYS A 206 1.84 -1.74 12.76
CA CYS A 206 0.54 -1.52 12.13
C CYS A 206 0.48 -2.14 10.72
N ALA A 207 1.51 -1.98 9.90
CA ALA A 207 1.57 -2.63 8.58
C ALA A 207 1.52 -4.17 8.71
N MET A 208 2.18 -4.75 9.71
CA MET A 208 2.10 -6.19 9.97
C MET A 208 0.69 -6.61 10.40
N VAL A 209 0.03 -5.85 11.28
CA VAL A 209 -1.36 -6.12 11.69
C VAL A 209 -2.31 -6.10 10.48
N TYR A 210 -2.19 -5.11 9.60
CA TYR A 210 -2.96 -5.05 8.34
C TYR A 210 -2.79 -6.33 7.52
N LEU A 211 -1.56 -6.82 7.39
CA LEU A 211 -1.24 -8.00 6.56
C LEU A 211 -1.67 -9.32 7.22
N LEU A 212 -1.60 -9.40 8.55
CA LEU A 212 -2.12 -10.55 9.29
C LEU A 212 -3.64 -10.63 9.20
N ALA A 213 -4.33 -9.48 9.24
CA ALA A 213 -5.78 -9.44 9.03
C ALA A 213 -6.16 -9.92 7.62
N LEU A 214 -5.46 -9.43 6.59
CA LEU A 214 -5.64 -9.87 5.20
C LEU A 214 -5.41 -11.38 5.03
N GLY A 215 -4.36 -11.93 5.67
CA GLY A 215 -4.09 -13.36 5.63
C GLY A 215 -5.13 -14.20 6.39
N ALA A 216 -5.68 -13.67 7.49
CA ALA A 216 -6.69 -14.36 8.28
C ALA A 216 -8.00 -14.55 7.50
N GLU A 217 -8.41 -13.54 6.71
CA GLU A 217 -9.58 -13.61 5.81
C GLU A 217 -9.46 -14.76 4.81
N GLN A 218 -8.25 -15.06 4.33
CA GLN A 218 -8.05 -16.18 3.40
C GLN A 218 -8.01 -17.56 4.06
N LEU A 219 -7.73 -17.62 5.36
CA LEU A 219 -7.59 -18.89 6.09
C LEU A 219 -8.85 -19.28 6.87
N ILE A 220 -9.63 -18.29 7.27
CA ILE A 220 -10.77 -18.43 8.17
C ILE A 220 -11.92 -17.76 7.43
N ASP A 221 -12.87 -18.54 6.90
CA ASP A 221 -14.14 -18.04 6.33
C ASP A 221 -14.92 -17.35 7.46
N PRO A 222 -14.79 -16.01 7.62
CA PRO A 222 -15.25 -15.34 8.83
C PRO A 222 -16.77 -15.22 8.78
N SER A 223 -17.42 -15.12 9.94
CA SER A 223 -18.82 -14.67 9.94
C SER A 223 -18.89 -13.19 9.55
N ASP A 224 -20.03 -12.73 9.02
CA ASP A 224 -20.24 -11.34 8.56
C ASP A 224 -19.75 -10.28 9.58
N GLY A 225 -20.01 -10.50 10.87
CA GLY A 225 -19.57 -9.58 11.93
C GLY A 225 -18.06 -9.57 12.19
N ALA A 226 -17.35 -10.65 11.86
CA ALA A 226 -15.89 -10.73 11.95
C ALA A 226 -15.22 -10.05 10.75
N GLU A 227 -15.80 -10.13 9.55
CA GLU A 227 -15.34 -9.41 8.35
C GLU A 227 -15.32 -7.90 8.57
N ASP A 228 -16.41 -7.34 9.09
CA ASP A 228 -16.51 -5.90 9.41
C ASP A 228 -15.42 -5.45 10.40
N VAL A 229 -15.14 -6.27 11.41
CA VAL A 229 -14.11 -5.98 12.42
C VAL A 229 -12.70 -6.06 11.80
N LEU A 230 -12.43 -7.05 10.96
CA LEU A 230 -11.16 -7.20 10.27
C LEU A 230 -10.92 -6.03 9.32
N ALA A 231 -11.94 -5.65 8.53
CA ALA A 231 -11.90 -4.47 7.67
C ALA A 231 -11.62 -3.18 8.46
N LEU A 232 -12.26 -2.99 9.62
CA LEU A 232 -11.97 -1.83 10.47
C LEU A 232 -10.53 -1.84 11.01
N ILE A 233 -10.04 -3.01 11.45
CA ILE A 233 -8.64 -3.18 11.88
C ILE A 233 -7.69 -2.82 10.73
N GLN A 234 -7.97 -3.29 9.52
CA GLN A 234 -7.19 -3.00 8.34
C GLN A 234 -7.14 -1.50 8.03
N ILE A 235 -8.29 -0.81 8.05
CA ILE A 235 -8.39 0.64 7.83
C ILE A 235 -7.53 1.41 8.83
N LEU A 236 -7.69 1.10 10.12
CA LEU A 236 -6.99 1.79 11.21
C LEU A 236 -5.48 1.52 11.14
N ALA A 237 -5.09 0.26 10.92
CA ALA A 237 -3.71 -0.15 10.83
C ALA A 237 -3.01 0.48 9.62
N ALA A 238 -3.62 0.42 8.43
CA ALA A 238 -3.09 1.06 7.23
C ALA A 238 -2.95 2.58 7.42
N SER A 239 -3.99 3.24 7.94
CA SER A 239 -4.00 4.70 8.15
C SER A 239 -2.98 5.17 9.19
N ALA A 240 -2.65 4.33 10.19
CA ALA A 240 -1.64 4.65 11.19
C ALA A 240 -0.23 4.73 10.58
N VAL A 241 0.09 3.92 9.57
CA VAL A 241 1.42 3.85 8.94
C VAL A 241 1.94 5.22 8.48
N PRO A 242 1.26 5.95 7.57
CA PRO A 242 1.77 7.21 7.06
C PRO A 242 1.75 8.33 8.10
N VAL A 243 0.81 8.31 9.06
CA VAL A 243 0.73 9.27 10.17
C VAL A 243 1.95 9.12 11.08
N LEU A 244 2.30 7.90 11.45
CA LEU A 244 3.45 7.61 12.30
C LEU A 244 4.78 7.94 11.61
N LEU A 245 4.90 7.66 10.31
CA LEU A 245 6.07 8.06 9.52
C LEU A 245 6.19 9.58 9.40
N LEU A 246 5.08 10.30 9.23
CA LEU A 246 5.08 11.77 9.26
C LEU A 246 5.53 12.31 10.61
N VAL A 247 5.05 11.74 11.72
CA VAL A 247 5.51 12.10 13.08
C VAL A 247 7.02 11.88 13.21
N GLY A 248 7.54 10.74 12.71
CA GLY A 248 8.96 10.46 12.69
C GLY A 248 9.78 11.48 11.87
N ILE A 249 9.28 11.86 10.69
CA ILE A 249 9.93 12.89 9.86
C ILE A 249 9.99 14.23 10.58
N ARG A 250 8.91 14.66 11.24
CA ARG A 250 8.88 15.93 11.98
C ARG A 250 9.83 15.97 13.18
N ARG A 251 10.22 14.81 13.70
CA ARG A 251 11.23 14.67 14.77
C ARG A 251 12.66 14.64 14.24
N THR A 252 12.85 14.46 12.93
CA THR A 252 14.19 14.40 12.32
C THR A 252 14.73 15.83 12.16
N PRO A 253 15.91 16.18 12.73
CA PRO A 253 16.48 17.51 12.57
C PRO A 253 16.73 17.84 11.10
N ALA A 254 16.35 19.05 10.66
CA ALA A 254 16.75 19.54 9.35
C ALA A 254 18.28 19.65 9.30
N ALA A 255 18.91 19.13 8.24
CA ALA A 255 20.34 19.29 8.06
C ALA A 255 20.69 20.79 8.07
N PRO A 256 21.75 21.23 8.78
CA PRO A 256 22.15 22.63 8.80
C PRO A 256 22.43 23.08 7.37
N ALA A 257 21.86 24.23 6.98
CA ALA A 257 22.10 24.81 5.67
C ALA A 257 23.61 25.04 5.50
N LEU A 258 24.19 24.48 4.42
CA LEU A 258 25.57 24.77 4.07
C LEU A 258 25.72 26.30 3.88
N PRO A 259 26.76 26.91 4.45
CA PRO A 259 26.98 28.35 4.29
C PRO A 259 27.09 28.66 2.80
N LYS A 260 26.29 29.65 2.35
CA LYS A 260 26.41 30.20 1.00
C LYS A 260 27.84 30.75 0.87
N ARG A 261 28.63 30.17 -0.05
CA ARG A 261 29.92 30.72 -0.47
C ARG A 261 29.70 31.93 -1.36
#